data_AF-A0A1J8RES1-F1
#
_entry.id   AF-A0A1J8RES1-F1
#
_cell.length_a   1.000
_cell.length_b   1.000
_cell.length_c   1.000
_cell.angle_alpha   90.00
_cell.angle_beta   90.00
_cell.angle_gamma   90.00
#
_symmetry.space_group_name_H-M   'P 1'
#
loop_
_entity.id
_entity.type
_entity.pdbx_description
1 polymer ?
#
loop_
_entity_poly.entity_id
_entity_poly.type
_entity_poly.pdbx_seq_one_letter_code
_entity_poly.pdbx_strand_id
1 'polypeptide(L)'
;MVYITSWQEYQEAAENLYAKAPNKARYCVKWRSSEGKLVLKITDDTTCIKFKTYSSIFLNRFEALNLSLIQKMQNKRPAPIAQTLGAPDNTKDADQARAASPLISQSGGPTAGGVKKKKPKKKK
;
A
#
# COMPACT_ATOMS: atom_id res chain seq x y z
N MET A 1 34.51 -4.78 11.22
CA MET A 1 33.59 -4.74 10.06
C MET A 1 33.47 -6.16 9.52
N VAL A 2 32.37 -6.85 9.81
CA VAL A 2 32.25 -8.31 9.60
C VAL A 2 31.29 -8.61 8.45
N TYR A 3 31.62 -9.62 7.64
CA TYR A 3 30.71 -10.15 6.61
C TYR A 3 29.95 -11.34 7.16
N ILE A 4 28.62 -11.22 7.18
CA ILE A 4 27.74 -12.33 7.50
C ILE A 4 27.39 -13.04 6.19
N THR A 5 27.54 -14.36 6.16
CA THR A 5 27.26 -15.20 4.98
C THR A 5 25.80 -15.64 4.91
N SER A 6 25.18 -15.89 6.06
CA SER A 6 23.77 -16.26 6.17
C SER A 6 22.87 -15.02 6.06
N TRP A 7 21.88 -15.08 5.18
CA TRP A 7 20.90 -13.99 5.05
C TRP A 7 20.08 -13.79 6.32
N GLN A 8 19.65 -14.89 6.96
CA GLN A 8 18.79 -14.84 8.15
C GLN A 8 19.51 -14.15 9.31
N GLU A 9 20.77 -14.54 9.55
CA GLU A 9 21.61 -13.92 10.57
C GLU A 9 21.87 -12.45 10.27
N TYR A 10 22.11 -12.10 8.99
CA TYR A 10 22.29 -10.70 8.60
C TYR A 10 21.04 -9.86 8.85
N GLN A 11 19.86 -10.39 8.50
CA GLN A 11 18.60 -9.70 8.69
C GLN A 11 18.32 -9.46 10.17
N GLU A 12 18.46 -10.48 11.01
CA GLU A 12 18.26 -10.37 12.46
C GLU A 12 19.24 -9.37 13.08
N ALA A 13 20.53 -9.48 12.73
CA ALA A 13 21.56 -8.55 13.22
C ALA A 13 21.29 -7.11 12.77
N ALA A 14 20.80 -6.89 11.54
CA ALA A 14 20.47 -5.57 11.04
C ALA A 14 19.28 -4.95 11.77
N GLU A 15 18.23 -5.73 12.01
CA GLU A 15 17.06 -5.26 12.76
C GLU A 15 17.40 -4.97 14.22
N ASN A 16 18.20 -5.83 14.85
CA ASN A 16 18.65 -5.64 16.24
C ASN A 16 19.55 -4.41 16.38
N LEU A 17 20.47 -4.18 15.44
CA LEU A 17 21.32 -2.99 15.44
C LEU A 17 20.49 -1.71 15.28
N TYR A 18 19.50 -1.73 14.39
CA TYR A 18 18.56 -0.62 14.25
C TYR A 18 17.74 -0.38 15.52
N ALA A 19 17.22 -1.44 16.15
CA ALA A 19 16.45 -1.34 17.39
C ALA A 19 17.25 -0.75 18.56
N LYS A 20 18.55 -1.06 18.64
CA LYS A 20 19.46 -0.52 19.67
C LYS A 20 19.72 0.98 19.50
N ALA A 21 19.91 1.45 18.27
CA ALA A 21 20.31 2.83 18.01
C ALA A 21 19.62 3.41 16.76
N PRO A 22 18.30 3.66 16.77
CA PRO A 22 17.55 4.04 15.58
C PRO A 22 18.00 5.38 14.97
N ASN A 23 18.46 6.32 15.80
CA ASN A 23 18.93 7.64 15.35
C ASN A 23 20.35 7.64 14.77
N LYS A 24 21.16 6.62 15.12
CA LYS A 24 22.57 6.51 14.65
C LYS A 24 22.75 5.44 13.58
N ALA A 25 21.83 4.48 13.49
CA ALA A 25 21.89 3.40 12.53
C ALA A 25 21.77 3.93 11.09
N ARG A 26 22.78 3.63 10.28
CA ARG A 26 22.84 3.98 8.86
C ARG A 26 22.88 2.71 8.03
N TYR A 27 21.87 2.58 7.17
CA TYR A 27 21.77 1.49 6.21
C TYR A 27 22.25 1.97 4.83
N CYS A 28 23.21 1.27 4.23
CA CYS A 28 23.77 1.60 2.93
C CYS A 28 23.66 0.40 1.98
N VAL A 29 23.24 0.68 0.76
CA VAL A 29 23.12 -0.29 -0.32
C VAL A 29 24.09 0.09 -1.42
N LYS A 30 24.86 -0.88 -1.92
CA LYS A 30 25.70 -0.71 -3.11
C LYS A 30 25.44 -1.83 -4.10
N TRP A 31 24.91 -1.46 -5.26
CA TRP A 31 24.74 -2.35 -6.41
C TRP A 31 25.84 -2.10 -7.45
N ARG A 32 26.40 -3.17 -8.00
CA ARG A 32 27.34 -3.10 -9.13
C ARG A 32 26.86 -4.01 -10.25
N SER A 33 26.22 -3.41 -11.26
CA SER A 33 25.60 -4.15 -12.37
C SER A 33 26.62 -4.94 -13.20
N SER A 34 27.83 -4.42 -13.41
CA SER A 34 28.88 -5.10 -14.20
C SER A 34 29.33 -6.43 -13.60
N GLU A 35 29.20 -6.59 -12.27
CA GLU A 35 29.58 -7.80 -11.54
C GLU A 35 28.37 -8.60 -11.05
N GLY A 36 27.14 -8.10 -11.25
CA GLY A 36 25.94 -8.67 -10.63
C GLY A 36 25.99 -8.69 -9.11
N LYS A 37 26.70 -7.74 -8.49
CA LYS A 37 27.06 -7.79 -7.07
C LYS A 37 26.24 -6.82 -6.24
N LEU A 38 25.58 -7.35 -5.22
CA LEU A 38 24.87 -6.58 -4.19
C LEU A 38 25.68 -6.59 -2.88
N VAL A 39 25.93 -5.41 -2.33
CA VAL A 39 26.54 -5.24 -1.01
C VAL A 39 25.61 -4.40 -0.15
N LEU A 40 25.21 -4.98 0.98
CA LEU A 40 24.43 -4.31 2.01
C LEU A 40 25.33 -4.04 3.22
N LYS A 41 25.18 -2.88 3.84
CA LYS A 41 25.91 -2.48 5.04
C LYS A 41 24.96 -1.81 6.00
N ILE A 42 25.03 -2.15 7.27
CA ILE A 42 24.41 -1.36 8.34
C ILE A 42 25.43 -1.10 9.44
N THR A 43 25.37 0.08 10.03
CA THR A 43 26.33 0.52 11.06
C THR A 43 25.74 1.59 11.96
N ASP A 44 26.13 1.58 13.22
CA ASP A 44 25.84 2.59 14.25
C ASP A 44 27.13 3.33 14.69
N ASP A 45 28.11 3.41 13.79
CA ASP A 45 29.47 3.93 13.98
C ASP A 45 30.40 3.09 14.87
N THR A 46 29.85 2.23 15.72
CA THR A 46 30.62 1.33 16.59
C THR A 46 30.72 -0.07 15.99
N THR A 47 29.59 -0.61 15.57
CA THR A 47 29.45 -1.91 14.95
C THR A 47 29.14 -1.74 13.48
N CYS A 48 29.73 -2.58 12.64
CA CYS A 48 29.46 -2.58 11.22
C CYS A 48 29.40 -4.00 10.70
N ILE A 49 28.21 -4.34 10.19
CA ILE A 49 27.92 -5.63 9.57
C ILE A 49 27.65 -5.42 8.08
N LYS A 50 28.07 -6.40 7.28
CA LYS A 50 27.90 -6.40 5.83
C LYS A 50 27.35 -7.74 5.36
N PHE A 51 26.58 -7.67 4.28
CA PHE A 51 26.18 -8.82 3.50
C PHE A 51 26.60 -8.59 2.04
N LYS A 52 27.23 -9.59 1.42
CA LYS A 52 27.63 -9.56 0.01
C LYS A 52 27.03 -10.78 -0.67
N THR A 53 26.36 -10.55 -1.78
CA THR A 53 25.85 -11.63 -2.63
C THR A 53 26.01 -11.31 -4.10
N TYR A 54 26.09 -12.36 -4.90
CA TYR A 54 26.06 -12.32 -6.37
C TYR A 54 24.78 -12.96 -6.93
N SER A 55 23.95 -13.53 -6.05
CA SER A 55 22.72 -14.22 -6.44
C SER A 55 21.54 -13.27 -6.42
N SER A 56 20.80 -13.24 -7.53
CA SER A 56 19.58 -12.44 -7.71
C SER A 56 18.42 -12.91 -6.82
N ILE A 57 18.48 -14.13 -6.28
CA ILE A 57 17.45 -14.69 -5.38
C ILE A 57 17.27 -13.81 -4.13
N PHE A 58 18.33 -13.10 -3.71
CA PHE A 58 18.28 -12.22 -2.55
C PHE A 58 17.65 -10.86 -2.83
N LEU A 59 17.32 -10.50 -4.07
CA LEU A 59 16.73 -9.20 -4.40
C LEU A 59 15.35 -9.01 -3.74
N ASN A 60 14.49 -10.03 -3.79
CA ASN A 60 13.17 -9.98 -3.13
C ASN A 60 13.31 -9.87 -1.60
N ARG A 61 14.29 -10.56 -1.02
CA ARG A 61 14.54 -10.51 0.43
C ARG A 61 15.11 -9.16 0.86
N PHE A 62 16.00 -8.61 0.04
CA PHE A 62 16.55 -7.27 0.19
C PHE A 62 15.47 -6.19 0.15
N GLU A 63 14.55 -6.28 -0.82
CA GLU A 63 13.43 -5.35 -0.92
C GLU A 63 12.54 -5.39 0.33
N ALA A 64 12.20 -6.60 0.81
CA ALA A 64 11.43 -6.78 2.02
C ALA A 64 12.12 -6.17 3.26
N LEU A 65 13.44 -6.37 3.41
CA LEU A 65 14.22 -5.78 4.50
C LEU A 65 14.23 -4.24 4.41
N ASN A 66 14.41 -3.67 3.22
CA ASN A 66 14.40 -2.22 3.04
C ASN A 66 13.05 -1.63 3.43
N LEU A 67 11.95 -2.25 2.99
CA LEU A 67 10.61 -1.79 3.30
C LEU A 67 10.37 -1.82 4.81
N SER A 68 10.77 -2.92 5.48
CA SER A 68 10.70 -3.05 6.95
C SER A 68 11.47 -1.94 7.66
N LEU A 69 12.72 -1.66 7.26
CA LEU A 69 13.52 -0.59 7.87
C LEU A 69 12.93 0.79 7.63
N ILE A 70 12.48 1.09 6.41
CA ILE A 70 11.82 2.35 6.07
C ILE A 70 10.55 2.54 6.90
N GLN A 71 9.74 1.51 7.07
CA GLN A 71 8.53 1.55 7.90
C GLN A 71 8.86 1.83 9.37
N LYS A 72 9.87 1.15 9.93
CA LYS A 72 10.32 1.38 11.31
C LYS A 72 10.92 2.78 11.51
N MET A 73 11.53 3.37 10.48
CA MET A 73 12.08 4.74 10.52
C MET A 73 11.01 5.83 10.40
N GLN A 74 9.85 5.55 9.81
CA GLN A 74 8.77 6.53 9.67
C GLN A 74 8.07 6.87 11.00
N ASN A 75 8.38 6.17 12.10
CA ASN A 75 7.77 6.34 13.42
C ASN A 75 6.23 6.41 13.38
N LYS A 76 5.62 5.69 12.43
CA LYS A 76 4.18 5.54 12.34
C LYS A 76 3.80 4.32 13.15
N ARG A 77 2.95 4.49 14.18
CA ARG A 77 2.33 3.33 14.82
C ARG A 77 1.47 2.63 13.76
N PRO A 78 1.66 1.32 13.54
CA PRO A 78 0.69 0.57 12.74
C PRO A 78 -0.67 0.71 13.43
N ALA A 79 -1.69 1.09 12.65
CA ALA A 79 -3.05 1.18 13.16
C ALA A 79 -3.42 -0.18 13.77
N PRO A 80 -4.03 -0.21 14.97
CA PRO A 80 -4.46 -1.46 15.57
C PRO A 80 -5.42 -2.15 14.61
N ILE A 81 -5.06 -3.36 14.17
CA ILE A 81 -5.93 -4.24 13.40
C ILE A 81 -7.06 -4.59 14.36
N ALA A 82 -8.21 -3.93 14.22
CA ALA A 82 -9.41 -4.30 14.94
C ALA A 82 -9.73 -5.74 14.56
N GLN A 83 -9.51 -6.66 15.50
CA GLN A 83 -9.96 -8.04 15.40
C GLN A 83 -11.48 -7.99 15.42
N THR A 84 -12.12 -8.00 14.25
CA THR A 84 -13.56 -8.26 14.15
C THR A 84 -13.78 -9.73 14.50
N LEU A 85 -13.96 -10.01 15.78
CA LEU A 85 -14.55 -11.28 16.22
C LEU A 85 -15.96 -11.35 15.63
N GLY A 86 -16.17 -12.33 14.74
CA GLY A 86 -17.49 -12.67 14.27
C GLY A 86 -18.30 -13.36 15.37
N ALA A 87 -19.51 -12.87 15.59
CA ALA A 87 -20.63 -13.62 16.15
C ALA A 87 -21.91 -13.22 15.37
N PRO A 88 -22.72 -14.17 14.90
CA PRO A 88 -23.99 -13.90 14.23
C PRO A 88 -25.14 -14.00 15.24
N ASP A 89 -26.06 -13.02 15.30
CA ASP A 89 -27.46 -13.32 15.65
C ASP A 89 -28.46 -12.21 15.22
N ASN A 90 -29.33 -12.67 14.33
CA ASN A 90 -30.71 -12.34 13.99
C ASN A 90 -31.49 -11.25 14.77
N THR A 91 -32.11 -10.32 14.02
CA THR A 91 -33.53 -9.96 14.28
C THR A 91 -34.20 -9.54 12.96
N LYS A 92 -35.26 -10.25 12.61
CA LYS A 92 -36.23 -9.95 11.55
C LYS A 92 -37.33 -9.02 12.09
N ASP A 93 -38.22 -8.63 11.16
CA ASP A 93 -39.54 -7.96 11.29
C ASP A 93 -39.55 -6.48 10.84
N ALA A 94 -40.44 -5.99 9.97
CA ALA A 94 -41.51 -6.58 9.13
C ALA A 94 -42.10 -5.46 8.23
N ASP A 95 -42.58 -5.84 7.04
CA ASP A 95 -43.80 -5.40 6.30
C ASP A 95 -44.20 -3.90 6.22
N GLN A 96 -44.24 -3.19 5.07
CA GLN A 96 -45.03 -3.31 3.82
C GLN A 96 -46.45 -2.66 3.84
N ALA A 97 -46.57 -1.60 3.01
CA ALA A 97 -47.71 -1.08 2.20
C ALA A 97 -49.06 -0.59 2.79
N ARG A 98 -49.45 0.64 2.39
CA ARG A 98 -50.85 1.06 2.04
C ARG A 98 -50.82 2.41 1.26
N ALA A 99 -50.92 2.43 -0.07
CA ALA A 99 -52.11 2.50 -0.95
C ALA A 99 -52.76 3.90 -1.12
N ALA A 100 -52.71 4.46 -2.35
CA ALA A 100 -53.84 5.00 -3.15
C ALA A 100 -53.42 6.14 -4.14
N SER A 101 -53.78 5.99 -5.41
CA SER A 101 -54.00 7.06 -6.43
C SER A 101 -55.47 6.93 -6.91
N PRO A 102 -56.06 7.70 -7.87
CA PRO A 102 -55.62 8.86 -8.70
C PRO A 102 -56.73 9.98 -8.89
N LEU A 103 -56.52 11.00 -9.75
CA LEU A 103 -57.50 11.83 -10.58
C LEU A 103 -56.83 13.17 -11.01
N ILE A 104 -56.37 13.40 -12.26
CA ILE A 104 -57.01 13.81 -13.56
C ILE A 104 -57.46 15.30 -13.68
N SER A 105 -56.67 16.05 -14.49
CA SER A 105 -56.94 17.01 -15.60
C SER A 105 -57.87 18.24 -15.54
N GLN A 106 -57.36 19.41 -16.00
CA GLN A 106 -57.91 20.38 -16.99
C GLN A 106 -57.01 21.65 -17.04
N SER A 107 -56.82 22.48 -18.07
CA SER A 107 -56.95 22.47 -19.55
C SER A 107 -56.61 23.91 -20.06
N GLY A 108 -55.91 24.08 -21.20
CA GLY A 108 -55.94 25.33 -22.00
C GLY A 108 -54.61 25.80 -22.64
N GLY A 109 -54.41 25.58 -23.95
CA GLY A 109 -53.33 26.19 -24.79
C GLY A 109 -53.83 27.43 -25.58
N PRO A 110 -53.26 27.81 -26.77
CA PRO A 110 -52.11 27.25 -27.51
C PRO A 110 -51.21 28.26 -28.32
N THR A 111 -50.30 27.69 -29.14
CA THR A 111 -49.53 28.20 -30.33
C THR A 111 -48.18 28.88 -30.05
N ALA A 112 -47.05 28.64 -30.76
CA ALA A 112 -46.79 28.04 -32.07
C ALA A 112 -45.38 27.41 -32.20
N GLY A 113 -45.25 26.41 -33.09
CA GLY A 113 -44.08 25.98 -33.92
C GLY A 113 -42.69 25.77 -33.26
N GLY A 114 -41.92 24.70 -33.44
CA GLY A 114 -41.79 23.77 -34.57
C GLY A 114 -40.30 23.44 -34.80
N VAL A 115 -39.84 22.31 -34.25
CA VAL A 115 -38.84 21.32 -34.73
C VAL A 115 -37.56 21.80 -35.49
N LYS A 116 -36.36 21.41 -35.01
CA LYS A 116 -35.42 20.48 -35.72
C LYS A 116 -34.09 20.18 -35.01
N LYS A 117 -33.85 18.87 -34.80
CA LYS A 117 -32.55 18.19 -34.65
C LYS A 117 -31.58 18.53 -35.80
N LYS A 118 -30.28 18.66 -35.52
CA LYS A 118 -29.20 18.16 -36.40
C LYS A 118 -27.89 17.88 -35.65
N LYS A 119 -27.39 16.65 -35.85
CA LYS A 119 -26.08 16.09 -35.41
C LYS A 119 -24.97 16.45 -36.45
N PRO A 120 -23.69 16.04 -36.26
CA PRO A 120 -22.49 16.88 -36.26
C PRO A 120 -21.81 17.05 -37.64
N LYS A 121 -20.85 17.98 -37.77
CA LYS A 121 -20.01 18.09 -38.99
C LYS A 121 -18.52 18.26 -38.65
N LYS A 122 -17.76 17.28 -39.11
CA LYS A 122 -16.29 17.18 -39.20
C LYS A 122 -15.72 18.17 -40.22
N LYS A 123 -14.58 18.79 -39.93
CA LYS A 123 -13.51 19.32 -40.81
C LYS A 123 -12.44 19.95 -39.89
N LYS A 124 -11.14 19.86 -40.14
CA LYS A 124 -10.41 19.69 -41.40
C LYS A 124 -9.13 18.92 -41.14
#